data_AF-M0B2X1-F1
#
_entry.id   AF-M0B2X1-F1
#
_cell.length_a   1.000
_cell.length_b   1.000
_cell.length_c   1.000
_cell.angle_alpha   90.00
_cell.angle_beta   90.00
_cell.angle_gamma   90.00
#
_symmetry.space_group_name_H-M   'P 1'
#
loop_
_entity.id
_entity.type
_entity.pdbx_description
1 polymer ?
#
loop_
_entity_poly.entity_id
_entity_poly.type
_entity_poly.pdbx_seq_one_letter_code
_entity_poly.pdbx_strand_id
1 'polypeptide(L)'
;MNGSDGLNPDQISPLAWRLLRVAAGYEQRAVEREVDGLMQAHISMLESGNRSLSQSRRRTLFELYSADLTDEQVRVIVTHF
;
A
#
# COMPACT_ATOMS: atom_id res chain seq x y z
N MET A 1 -2.32 20.97 -0.58
CA MET A 1 -3.63 20.30 -0.67
C MET A 1 -3.33 18.86 -1.03
N ASN A 2 -3.45 17.95 -0.06
CA ASN A 2 -3.07 16.54 -0.17
C ASN A 2 -3.89 15.85 -1.26
N GLY A 3 -3.26 15.53 -2.38
CA GLY A 3 -3.86 14.84 -3.53
C GLY A 3 -4.16 13.36 -3.28
N SER A 4 -3.78 12.83 -2.12
CA SER A 4 -3.97 11.45 -1.65
C SER A 4 -5.20 11.26 -0.74
N ASP A 5 -5.82 12.34 -0.24
CA ASP A 5 -6.93 12.30 0.74
C ASP A 5 -8.28 11.80 0.15
N GLY A 6 -8.35 11.60 -1.17
CA GLY A 6 -9.52 11.09 -1.88
C GLY A 6 -9.41 9.63 -2.37
N LEU A 7 -8.24 8.99 -2.20
CA LEU A 7 -8.04 7.62 -2.70
C LEU A 7 -8.53 6.61 -1.67
N ASN A 8 -9.42 5.71 -2.09
CA ASN A 8 -9.93 4.65 -1.24
C ASN A 8 -9.00 3.42 -1.30
N PRO A 9 -8.33 3.03 -0.19
CA PRO A 9 -7.46 1.85 -0.16
C PRO A 9 -8.17 0.53 -0.52
N ASP A 10 -9.50 0.49 -0.46
CA ASP A 10 -10.29 -0.66 -0.87
C ASP A 10 -10.35 -0.88 -2.39
N GLN A 11 -10.03 0.14 -3.18
CA GLN A 11 -10.06 0.11 -4.65
C GLN A 11 -8.68 -0.08 -5.28
N ILE A 12 -7.61 -0.04 -4.46
CA ILE A 12 -6.24 -0.20 -4.94
C ILE A 12 -6.02 -1.65 -5.37
N SER A 13 -5.58 -1.84 -6.61
CA SER A 13 -5.31 -3.16 -7.18
C SER A 13 -4.14 -3.85 -6.46
N PRO A 14 -4.05 -5.19 -6.48
CA PRO A 14 -2.89 -5.92 -5.96
C PRO A 14 -1.55 -5.46 -6.55
N LEU A 15 -1.54 -5.07 -7.83
CA LEU A 15 -0.34 -4.57 -8.50
C LEU A 15 0.03 -3.17 -8.01
N ALA A 16 -0.95 -2.26 -7.92
CA ALA A 16 -0.72 -0.93 -7.37
C ALA A 16 -0.19 -0.99 -5.92
N TRP A 17 -0.69 -1.90 -5.09
CA TRP A 17 -0.14 -2.14 -3.75
C TRP A 17 1.35 -2.50 -3.75
N ARG A 18 1.76 -3.40 -4.66
CA ARG A 18 3.17 -3.77 -4.81
C ARG A 18 4.00 -2.58 -5.27
N LEU A 19 3.51 -1.82 -6.23
CA LEU A 19 4.22 -0.66 -6.79
C LEU A 19 4.39 0.45 -5.76
N LEU A 20 3.35 0.75 -4.97
CA LEU A 20 3.45 1.69 -3.84
C LEU A 20 4.53 1.27 -2.85
N ARG A 21 4.53 -0.01 -2.44
CA ARG A 21 5.54 -0.53 -1.50
C ARG A 21 6.96 -0.37 -2.04
N VAL A 22 7.18 -0.77 -3.30
CA VAL A 22 8.51 -0.72 -3.93
C VAL A 22 8.95 0.73 -4.16
N ALA A 23 8.05 1.61 -4.60
CA ALA A 23 8.35 3.02 -4.77
C ALA A 23 8.72 3.70 -3.45
N ALA A 24 8.09 3.29 -2.35
CA ALA A 24 8.41 3.70 -0.99
C ALA A 24 9.69 3.04 -0.42
N GLY A 25 10.38 2.18 -1.19
CA GLY A 25 11.64 1.57 -0.79
C GLY A 25 11.51 0.39 0.19
N TYR A 26 10.30 -0.12 0.42
CA TYR A 26 10.08 -1.22 1.35
C TYR A 26 10.22 -2.59 0.67
N GLU A 27 10.95 -3.50 1.30
CA GLU A 27 10.80 -4.94 1.08
C GLU A 27 9.61 -5.48 1.88
N GLN A 28 8.96 -6.57 1.43
CA GLN A 28 7.78 -7.10 2.14
C GLN A 28 8.06 -7.43 3.61
N ARG A 29 9.27 -7.92 3.93
CA ARG A 29 9.69 -8.25 5.30
C ARG A 29 10.02 -7.02 6.14
N ALA A 30 10.38 -5.90 5.51
CA ALA A 30 10.61 -4.65 6.22
C ALA A 30 9.32 -4.09 6.82
N VAL A 31 8.18 -4.31 6.15
CA VAL A 31 6.85 -3.86 6.60
C VAL A 31 6.45 -4.45 7.96
N GLU A 32 6.91 -5.67 8.30
CA GLU A 32 6.64 -6.29 9.60
C GLU A 32 7.19 -5.47 10.78
N ARG A 33 8.22 -4.67 10.55
CA ARG A 33 8.86 -3.83 11.57
C ARG A 33 8.15 -2.49 11.76
N GLU A 34 7.45 -2.03 10.73
CA GLU A 34 6.76 -0.74 10.73
C GLU A 34 5.29 -0.88 11.13
N VAL A 35 4.68 -2.05 10.92
CA VAL A 35 3.26 -2.28 11.18
C VAL A 35 3.04 -3.53 12.02
N ASP A 36 2.76 -3.32 13.31
CA ASP A 36 2.49 -4.39 14.26
C ASP A 36 1.35 -5.32 13.80
N GLY A 37 1.60 -6.62 13.92
CA GLY A 37 0.62 -7.65 13.56
C GLY A 37 0.41 -7.85 12.06
N LEU A 38 1.20 -7.18 11.20
CA LEU A 38 1.41 -7.57 9.82
C LEU A 38 2.64 -8.48 9.69
N MET A 39 2.54 -9.41 8.75
CA MET A 39 3.57 -10.39 8.42
C MET A 39 3.75 -10.35 6.91
N GLN A 40 4.90 -10.79 6.42
CA GLN A 40 5.23 -10.86 5.00
C GLN A 40 4.17 -11.65 4.23
N ALA A 41 3.63 -12.73 4.80
CA ALA A 41 2.54 -13.49 4.20
C ALA A 41 1.28 -12.65 3.95
N HIS A 42 0.95 -11.71 4.85
CA HIS A 42 -0.18 -10.80 4.65
C HIS A 42 0.05 -9.86 3.46
N ILE A 43 1.28 -9.33 3.32
CA ILE A 43 1.66 -8.48 2.19
C ILE A 43 1.63 -9.28 0.88
N SER A 44 2.17 -10.50 0.89
CA SER A 44 2.14 -11.39 -0.27
C SER A 44 0.71 -11.70 -0.71
N MET A 45 -0.22 -11.92 0.22
CA MET A 45 -1.64 -12.16 -0.10
C MET A 45 -2.31 -10.92 -0.68
N LEU A 46 -2.02 -9.73 -0.14
CA LEU A 46 -2.52 -8.46 -0.65
C LEU A 46 -2.06 -8.23 -2.10
N GLU A 47 -0.76 -8.40 -2.36
CA GLU A 47 -0.14 -8.16 -3.67
C GLU A 47 -0.41 -9.25 -4.72
N SER A 48 -1.00 -10.38 -4.32
CA SER A 48 -1.43 -11.44 -5.23
C SER A 48 -2.95 -11.49 -5.43
N GLY A 49 -3.72 -10.70 -4.67
CA GLY A 49 -5.18 -10.70 -4.73
C GLY A 49 -5.87 -11.91 -4.07
N ASN A 50 -5.12 -12.76 -3.37
CA ASN A 50 -5.63 -14.03 -2.84
C ASN A 50 -6.40 -13.92 -1.51
N ARG A 51 -6.25 -12.83 -0.76
CA ARG A 51 -7.05 -12.51 0.44
C ARG A 51 -6.93 -11.03 0.80
N SER A 52 -8.05 -10.38 1.09
CA SER A 52 -8.04 -8.96 1.48
C SER A 52 -7.72 -8.77 2.95
N LEU A 53 -6.80 -7.86 3.26
CA LEU A 53 -6.62 -7.30 4.60
C LEU A 53 -7.88 -6.57 5.08
N SER A 54 -8.01 -6.33 6.39
CA SER A 54 -9.04 -5.40 6.89
C SER A 54 -8.84 -4.00 6.27
N GLN A 55 -9.92 -3.22 6.20
CA GLN A 55 -9.86 -1.84 5.71
C GLN A 55 -8.87 -0.99 6.52
N SER A 56 -8.88 -1.13 7.85
CA SER A 56 -7.95 -0.44 8.75
C SER A 56 -6.49 -0.73 8.41
N ARG A 57 -6.14 -2.00 8.19
CA ARG A 57 -4.78 -2.40 7.82
C ARG A 57 -4.38 -1.89 6.44
N ARG A 58 -5.29 -1.89 5.47
CA ARG A 58 -5.05 -1.27 4.16
C ARG A 58 -4.78 0.22 4.30
N ARG A 59 -5.55 0.93 5.12
CA ARG A 59 -5.32 2.36 5.36
C ARG A 59 -3.95 2.64 5.97
N THR A 60 -3.56 1.89 7.01
CA THR A 60 -2.22 2.00 7.60
C THR A 60 -1.11 1.74 6.60
N LEU A 61 -1.24 0.71 5.74
CA LEU A 61 -0.27 0.45 4.68
C LEU A 61 -0.22 1.55 3.63
N PHE A 62 -1.38 2.11 3.26
CA PHE A 62 -1.45 3.22 2.32
C PHE A 62 -0.69 4.43 2.87
N GLU A 63 -0.97 4.80 4.12
CA GLU A 63 -0.29 5.90 4.82
C GLU A 63 1.23 5.66 4.86
N LEU A 64 1.66 4.46 5.27
CA LEU A 64 3.08 4.08 5.31
C LEU A 64 3.77 4.23 3.95
N TYR A 65 3.17 3.68 2.89
CA TYR A 65 3.79 3.72 1.56
C TYR A 65 3.69 5.09 0.90
N SER A 66 2.70 5.90 1.27
CA SER A 66 2.55 7.25 0.71
C SER A 66 3.42 8.31 1.40
N ALA A 67 3.95 8.03 2.61
CA ALA A 67 4.61 9.00 3.46
C ALA A 67 5.78 9.75 2.78
N ASP A 68 6.58 9.04 1.98
CA ASP A 68 7.74 9.60 1.27
C ASP A 68 7.51 9.75 -0.25
N LEU A 69 6.28 9.51 -0.72
CA LEU A 69 5.91 9.66 -2.11
C LEU A 69 5.20 10.99 -2.34
N THR A 70 5.41 11.57 -3.51
CA THR A 70 4.61 12.72 -3.94
C THR A 70 3.17 12.28 -4.23
N ASP A 71 2.21 13.18 -4.02
CA ASP A 71 0.79 12.92 -4.34
C ASP A 71 0.59 12.48 -5.80
N GLU A 72 1.40 13.00 -6.73
CA GLU A 72 1.35 12.63 -8.14
C GLU A 72 1.82 11.19 -8.37
N GLN A 73 2.92 10.76 -7.74
CA GLN A 73 3.37 9.36 -7.83
C GLN A 73 2.31 8.40 -7.28
N VAL A 74 1.73 8.72 -6.11
CA VAL A 74 0.66 7.91 -5.52
C VAL A 74 -0.54 7.83 -6.46
N ARG A 75 -0.99 8.98 -6.99
CA ARG A 75 -2.12 9.07 -7.93
C ARG A 75 -1.88 8.24 -9.18
N VAL A 76 -0.71 8.38 -9.81
CA VAL A 76 -0.35 7.64 -11.03
C VAL A 76 -0.35 6.14 -10.77
N ILE A 77 0.27 5.70 -9.67
CA ILE A 77 0.33 4.27 -9.34
C ILE A 77 -1.07 3.70 -9.11
N VAL A 78 -1.90 4.37 -8.31
CA VAL A 78 -3.25 3.88 -7.95
C VAL A 78 -4.22 3.94 -9.14
N THR A 79 -4.05 4.88 -10.05
CA THR A 79 -5.00 5.09 -11.16
C THR A 79 -4.69 4.20 -12.37
N HIS A 80 -3.43 3.89 -12.63
CA HIS A 80 -3.00 3.23 -13.87
C HIS A 80 -2.68 1.75 -13.73
N PHE A 81 -2.65 1.20 -12.51
CA PHE A 81 -2.29 -0.19 -12.24
C PHE A 81 -3.29 -0.86 -11.32
#